data_AF-A0A0F9A036-F1
#
_entry.id   AF-A0A0F9A036-F1
#
_cell.length_a   1.000
_cell.length_b   1.000
_cell.length_c   1.000
_cell.angle_alpha   90.00
_cell.angle_beta   90.00
_cell.angle_gamma   90.00
#
_symmetry.space_group_name_H-M   'P 1'
#
loop_
_entity.id
_entity.type
_entity.pdbx_description
1 polymer ?
#
loop_
_entity_poly.entity_id
_entity_poly.type
_entity_poly.pdbx_seq_one_letter_code
_entity_poly.pdbx_strand_id
1 'polypeptide(L)'
;MTEETAVDEPRAQRVFIAIPAIADIAPEVVENLCSMFFSMGRRTPGYDFFLKIVPRKEQYRARNNLVNMAMGVSADWILFLDDDMVVPDDLFARLVAHDKDVCGALYFQRGGQYFPVMMKRTEAK
;
A
#
# COMPACT_ATOMS: atom_id res chain seq x y z
N MET A 1 16.62 -8.89 41.04
CA MET A 1 16.38 -8.13 39.79
C MET A 1 15.24 -8.82 39.08
N THR A 2 14.02 -8.33 39.29
CA THR A 2 12.85 -8.76 38.52
C THR A 2 12.91 -8.03 37.18
N GLU A 3 13.06 -8.78 36.09
CA GLU A 3 12.84 -8.24 34.74
C GLU A 3 11.37 -7.82 34.65
N GLU A 4 11.16 -6.51 34.75
CA GLU A 4 9.91 -5.86 34.42
C GLU A 4 9.75 -6.02 32.90
N THR A 5 8.93 -6.99 32.50
CA THR A 5 8.55 -7.17 31.11
C THR A 5 7.77 -5.93 30.70
N ALA A 6 8.40 -5.07 29.91
CA ALA A 6 7.74 -3.92 29.32
C ALA A 6 6.53 -4.44 28.52
N VAL A 7 5.33 -4.15 29.03
CA VAL A 7 4.10 -4.37 28.28
C VAL A 7 4.12 -3.38 27.14
N ASP A 8 4.33 -3.87 25.92
CA ASP A 8 4.32 -3.03 24.72
C ASP A 8 2.94 -2.37 24.61
N GLU A 9 2.88 -1.06 24.84
CA GLU A 9 1.63 -0.33 24.72
C GLU A 9 1.11 -0.48 23.29
N PRO A 10 -0.20 -0.69 23.09
CA PRO A 10 -0.74 -0.90 21.75
C PRO A 10 -0.55 0.37 20.92
N ARG A 11 0.48 0.37 20.07
CA ARG A 11 0.71 1.42 19.09
C ARG A 11 -0.13 1.16 17.84
N ALA A 12 -0.49 2.23 17.15
CA ALA A 12 -1.04 2.11 15.82
C ALA A 12 -0.03 1.41 14.88
N GLN A 13 -0.53 0.51 14.05
CA GLN A 13 0.25 -0.16 13.03
C GLN A 13 0.52 0.80 11.87
N ARG A 14 1.76 0.86 11.41
CA ARG A 14 2.20 1.81 10.40
C ARG A 14 2.11 1.19 9.02
N VAL A 15 1.37 1.84 8.13
CA VAL A 15 1.16 1.42 6.75
C VAL A 15 1.84 2.40 5.82
N PHE A 16 2.76 1.91 4.99
CA PHE A 16 3.48 2.71 4.01
C PHE A 16 2.87 2.53 2.63
N ILE A 17 2.21 3.56 2.12
CA ILE A 17 1.63 3.61 0.78
C ILE A 17 2.72 4.05 -0.20
N ALA A 18 3.06 3.15 -1.12
CA ALA A 18 4.22 3.21 -1.98
C ALA A 18 3.80 3.30 -3.45
N ILE A 19 4.03 4.45 -4.09
CA ILE A 19 3.57 4.73 -5.46
C ILE A 19 4.78 5.08 -6.36
N PRO A 20 5.21 4.16 -7.23
CA PRO A 20 6.26 4.44 -8.19
C PRO A 20 5.65 5.06 -9.46
N ALA A 21 5.86 6.36 -9.68
CA ALA A 21 5.19 7.14 -10.71
C ALA A 21 6.08 7.48 -11.92
N ILE A 22 5.50 7.41 -13.12
CA ILE A 22 6.03 8.04 -14.33
C ILE A 22 5.74 9.54 -14.23
N ALA A 23 6.64 10.36 -14.78
CA ALA A 23 6.68 11.82 -14.71
C ALA A 23 5.36 12.52 -14.30
N ASP A 24 4.30 12.39 -15.11
CA ASP A 24 3.02 13.04 -14.87
C ASP A 24 1.97 12.06 -14.37
N ILE A 25 1.33 12.40 -13.25
CA ILE A 25 0.18 11.68 -12.70
C ILE A 25 -1.08 12.44 -13.08
N ALA A 26 -2.10 11.73 -13.56
CA ALA A 26 -3.38 12.34 -13.92
C ALA A 26 -4.04 13.00 -12.69
N PRO A 27 -4.62 14.21 -12.81
CA PRO A 27 -5.26 14.91 -11.69
C PRO A 27 -6.32 14.09 -10.96
N GLU A 28 -7.09 13.28 -11.69
CA GLU A 28 -8.14 12.42 -11.13
C GLU A 28 -7.55 11.34 -10.20
N VAL A 29 -6.36 10.83 -10.54
CA VAL A 29 -5.63 9.88 -9.68
C VAL A 29 -5.13 10.60 -8.43
N VAL A 30 -4.59 11.80 -8.56
CA VAL A 30 -4.11 12.58 -7.39
C VAL A 30 -5.27 12.92 -6.45
N GLU A 31 -6.41 13.34 -6.98
CA GLU A 31 -7.62 13.61 -6.20
C GLU A 31 -8.10 12.35 -5.46
N ASN A 32 -8.17 11.22 -6.17
CA ASN A 32 -8.55 9.95 -5.59
C ASN A 32 -7.58 9.49 -4.49
N LEU A 33 -6.27 9.62 -4.69
CA LEU A 33 -5.27 9.29 -3.68
C LEU A 33 -5.40 10.16 -2.43
N CYS A 34 -5.69 11.46 -2.58
CA CYS A 34 -5.96 12.36 -1.46
C CYS A 34 -7.22 11.95 -0.69
N SER A 35 -8.32 11.67 -1.40
CA SER A 35 -9.58 11.21 -0.80
C SER A 35 -9.40 9.90 -0.04
N MET A 36 -8.74 8.93 -0.67
CA MET A 36 -8.45 7.62 -0.08
C MET A 36 -7.57 7.78 1.16
N PHE A 37 -6.46 8.54 1.09
CA PHE A 37 -5.56 8.77 2.22
C PHE A 37 -6.29 9.38 3.42
N PHE A 38 -7.09 10.43 3.18
CA PHE A 38 -7.91 11.06 4.22
C PHE A 38 -8.94 10.10 4.82
N SER A 39 -9.63 9.33 3.96
CA SER A 39 -10.67 8.40 4.39
C SER A 39 -10.11 7.23 5.21
N MET A 40 -8.97 6.65 4.81
CA MET A 40 -8.36 5.52 5.52
C MET A 40 -7.95 5.90 6.95
N GLY A 41 -7.30 7.05 7.14
CA GLY A 41 -6.92 7.53 8.47
C GLY A 41 -8.10 7.70 9.44
N ARG A 42 -9.33 7.84 8.92
CA ARG A 42 -10.56 7.94 9.71
C ARG A 42 -11.31 6.62 9.86
N ARG A 43 -11.21 5.72 8.88
CA ARG A 43 -11.98 4.47 8.80
C ARG A 43 -11.29 3.30 9.48
N THR A 44 -9.97 3.35 9.65
CA THR A 44 -9.19 2.26 10.25
C THR A 44 -8.46 2.76 11.50
N PRO A 45 -9.17 2.93 12.64
CA PRO A 45 -8.52 3.27 13.89
C PRO A 45 -7.52 2.18 14.28
N GLY A 46 -6.36 2.59 14.81
CA GLY A 46 -5.25 1.68 15.09
C GLY A 46 -4.26 1.52 13.93
N TYR A 47 -4.40 2.31 12.86
CA TYR A 47 -3.42 2.39 11.77
C TYR A 47 -2.99 3.83 11.52
N ASP A 48 -1.68 4.01 11.33
CA ASP A 48 -1.05 5.26 10.88
C ASP A 48 -0.55 5.10 9.44
N PHE A 49 -0.68 6.13 8.62
CA PHE A 49 -0.34 6.04 7.20
C PHE A 49 0.77 7.01 6.80
N PHE A 50 1.71 6.49 6.01
CA PHE A 50 2.69 7.27 5.27
C PHE A 50 2.39 7.15 3.79
N LEU A 51 2.36 8.26 3.06
CA LEU A 51 2.22 8.24 1.60
C LEU A 51 3.51 8.75 0.95
N LYS A 52 4.05 7.93 0.04
CA LYS A 52 5.21 8.31 -0.79
C LYS A 52 5.01 7.96 -2.25
N ILE A 53 5.15 9.00 -3.05
CA ILE A 53 5.22 8.95 -4.51
C ILE A 53 6.67 9.20 -4.89
N VAL A 54 7.27 8.28 -5.67
CA VAL A 54 8.64 8.42 -6.15
C VAL A 54 8.69 8.31 -7.67
N PRO A 55 9.46 9.16 -8.37
CA PRO A 55 9.63 9.02 -9.80
C PRO A 55 10.36 7.72 -10.12
N ARG A 56 9.89 6.99 -11.13
CA ARG A 56 10.53 5.74 -11.60
C ARG A 56 11.13 5.89 -12.99
N LYS A 57 12.35 5.34 -13.14
CA LYS A 57 12.92 4.97 -14.45
C LYS A 57 12.79 3.47 -14.71
N GLU A 58 13.00 2.67 -13.66
CA GLU A 58 12.88 1.21 -13.68
C GLU A 58 12.02 0.76 -12.49
N GLN A 59 11.00 -0.06 -12.78
CA GLN A 59 9.98 -0.45 -11.78
C GLN A 59 10.60 -1.13 -10.55
N TYR A 60 11.52 -2.07 -10.76
CA TYR A 60 12.11 -2.85 -9.67
C TYR A 60 13.00 -1.99 -8.76
N ARG A 61 13.79 -1.06 -9.32
CA ARG A 61 14.60 -0.13 -8.52
C ARG A 61 13.74 0.80 -7.68
N ALA A 62 12.67 1.33 -8.26
CA ALA A 62 11.73 2.19 -7.55
C ALA A 62 11.06 1.45 -6.38
N ARG A 63 10.58 0.21 -6.61
CA ARG A 63 9.98 -0.62 -5.56
C ARG A 63 10.96 -0.94 -4.43
N ASN A 64 12.21 -1.33 -4.75
CA ASN A 64 13.22 -1.59 -3.73
C ASN A 64 13.55 -0.34 -2.91
N ASN A 65 13.62 0.83 -3.55
CA ASN A 65 13.83 2.09 -2.84
C ASN A 65 12.67 2.41 -1.88
N LEU A 66 11.42 2.21 -2.33
CA LEU A 66 10.23 2.38 -1.50
C LEU A 66 10.23 1.45 -0.29
N VAL A 67 10.66 0.19 -0.45
CA VAL A 67 10.83 -0.75 0.68
C VAL A 67 11.84 -0.22 1.69
N ASN A 68 13.00 0.28 1.25
CA ASN A 68 13.99 0.87 2.15
C ASN A 68 13.42 2.09 2.90
N MET A 69 12.61 2.92 2.25
CA MET A 69 11.94 4.05 2.90
C MET A 69 10.89 3.59 3.93
N ALA A 70 10.12 2.54 3.61
CA ALA A 70 9.16 1.94 4.53
C ALA A 70 9.86 1.38 5.78
N MET A 71 10.99 0.68 5.60
CA MET A 71 11.83 0.23 6.70
C MET A 71 12.37 1.40 7.53
N GLY A 72 12.75 2.51 6.90
CA GLY A 72 13.26 3.71 7.56
C GLY A 72 12.26 4.40 8.50
N VAL A 73 10.96 4.21 8.28
CA VAL A 73 9.89 4.66 9.20
C VAL A 73 9.34 3.54 10.09
N SER A 74 9.97 2.36 10.04
CA SER A 74 9.53 1.15 10.73
C SER A 74 8.06 0.84 10.45
N ALA A 75 7.69 0.83 9.16
CA ALA A 75 6.37 0.43 8.72
C ALA A 75 6.15 -1.08 8.99
N ASP A 76 4.95 -1.42 9.46
CA ASP A 76 4.51 -2.80 9.66
C ASP A 76 3.98 -3.40 8.35
N TRP A 77 3.40 -2.55 7.49
CA TRP A 77 2.81 -2.93 6.22
C TRP A 77 3.26 -2.01 5.09
N ILE A 78 3.34 -2.54 3.87
CA ILE A 78 3.54 -1.77 2.65
C ILE A 78 2.39 -2.04 1.67
N LEU A 79 1.78 -0.96 1.17
CA LEU A 79 0.73 -1.00 0.16
C LEU A 79 1.28 -0.39 -1.13
N PHE A 80 1.52 -1.22 -2.14
CA PHE A 80 1.90 -0.73 -3.47
C PHE A 80 0.66 -0.35 -4.27
N LEU A 81 0.66 0.87 -4.83
CA LEU A 81 -0.34 1.34 -5.80
C LEU A 81 0.39 1.85 -7.05
N ASP A 82 -0.22 1.67 -8.21
CA ASP A 82 0.27 2.26 -9.45
C ASP A 82 -0.26 3.70 -9.61
N ASP A 83 0.43 4.50 -10.40
CA ASP A 83 0.15 5.93 -10.64
C ASP A 83 -0.98 6.19 -11.64
N ASP A 84 -1.56 5.12 -12.20
CA ASP A 84 -2.67 5.17 -13.16
C ASP A 84 -3.93 4.46 -12.64
N MET A 85 -4.05 4.28 -11.32
CA MET A 85 -5.19 3.63 -10.68
C MET A 85 -6.06 4.59 -9.87
N VAL A 86 -7.37 4.44 -10.02
CA VAL A 86 -8.38 4.99 -9.11
C VAL A 86 -8.86 3.85 -8.23
N VAL A 87 -8.82 4.05 -6.91
CA VAL A 87 -9.11 3.05 -5.90
C VAL A 87 -10.26 3.49 -4.99
N PRO A 88 -11.01 2.55 -4.40
CA PRO A 88 -12.07 2.91 -3.47
C PRO A 88 -11.51 3.45 -2.14
N ASP A 89 -12.22 4.37 -1.50
CA ASP A 89 -11.80 5.02 -0.24
C ASP A 89 -11.63 4.04 0.94
N ASP A 90 -12.24 2.85 0.85
CA ASP A 90 -12.16 1.78 1.83
C ASP A 90 -11.21 0.63 1.42
N LEU A 91 -10.34 0.86 0.42
CA LEU A 91 -9.39 -0.13 -0.10
C LEU A 91 -8.63 -0.85 1.03
N PHE A 92 -7.94 -0.09 1.89
CA PHE A 92 -7.12 -0.69 2.95
C PHE A 92 -7.96 -1.45 3.97
N ALA A 93 -9.14 -0.94 4.34
CA ALA A 93 -10.05 -1.62 5.26
C ALA A 93 -10.49 -2.99 4.73
N ARG A 94 -10.71 -3.11 3.42
CA ARG A 94 -11.02 -4.40 2.78
C ARG A 94 -9.82 -5.33 2.76
N LEU A 95 -8.65 -4.81 2.38
CA LEU A 95 -7.42 -5.60 2.30
C LEU A 95 -7.03 -6.19 3.67
N VAL A 96 -7.02 -5.36 4.72
CA VAL A 96 -6.62 -5.79 6.06
C VAL A 96 -7.61 -6.77 6.70
N ALA A 97 -8.90 -6.68 6.34
CA ALA A 97 -9.93 -7.61 6.81
C ALA A 97 -9.73 -9.05 6.33
N HIS A 98 -8.88 -9.29 5.32
CA HIS A 98 -8.56 -10.65 4.89
C HIS A 98 -7.65 -11.40 5.88
N ASP A 99 -6.95 -10.69 6.76
CA ASP A 99 -6.02 -11.27 7.74
C ASP A 99 -5.00 -12.22 7.08
N LYS A 100 -4.21 -11.65 6.16
CA LYS A 100 -3.18 -12.36 5.37
C LYS A 100 -1.91 -11.53 5.34
N ASP A 101 -0.76 -12.20 5.35
CA ASP A 101 0.55 -11.54 5.24
C ASP A 101 0.73 -10.79 3.91
N VAL A 102 0.12 -11.31 2.83
CA VAL A 102 0.14 -10.70 1.50
C VAL A 102 -1.23 -10.83 0.86
N CYS A 103 -1.77 -9.72 0.36
CA CYS A 103 -2.98 -9.68 -0.44
C CYS A 103 -2.80 -8.72 -1.61
N GLY A 104 -3.58 -8.93 -2.68
CA GLY A 104 -3.62 -8.07 -3.85
C GLY A 104 -5.06 -7.68 -4.15
N ALA A 105 -5.26 -6.43 -4.57
CA ALA A 105 -6.55 -5.99 -5.06
C ALA A 105 -6.78 -6.54 -6.49
N LEU A 106 -8.04 -6.80 -6.81
CA LEU A 106 -8.45 -7.09 -8.18
C LEU A 106 -8.31 -5.81 -9.01
N TYR A 107 -7.55 -5.88 -10.09
CA TYR A 107 -7.41 -4.79 -11.05
C TYR A 107 -7.59 -5.32 -12.48
N PHE A 108 -7.82 -4.41 -13.42
CA PHE A 108 -8.03 -4.75 -14.82
C PHE A 108 -6.79 -4.41 -15.63
N GLN A 109 -6.53 -5.21 -16.67
CA GLN A 109 -5.42 -4.94 -17.58
C GLN A 109 -5.57 -3.59 -18.26
N ARG A 110 -4.47 -2.87 -18.39
CA ARG A 110 -4.40 -1.62 -19.16
C ARG A 110 -4.41 -1.96 -20.66
N GLY A 111 -5.44 -1.48 -21.36
CA GLY A 111 -5.62 -1.70 -22.81
C GLY A 111 -6.21 -3.07 -23.17
N GLY A 112 -6.58 -3.23 -24.43
CA GLY A 112 -7.18 -4.48 -24.94
C GLY A 112 -8.62 -4.68 -24.47
N GLN A 113 -8.95 -5.91 -24.04
CA GLN A 113 -10.31 -6.31 -23.64
C GLN A 113 -10.62 -6.04 -22.15
N TYR A 114 -9.70 -5.42 -21.40
CA TYR A 114 -9.86 -5.08 -19.98
C TYR A 114 -10.25 -6.29 -19.13
N PHE A 115 -9.48 -7.38 -19.22
CA PHE A 115 -9.75 -8.55 -18.38
C PHE A 115 -9.32 -8.31 -16.93
N PRO A 116 -10.06 -8.85 -15.95
CA PRO A 116 -9.63 -8.86 -14.57
C PRO A 116 -8.35 -9.70 -14.44
N VAL A 117 -7.35 -9.18 -13.73
CA VAL A 117 -6.11 -9.89 -13.43
C VAL A 117 -6.28 -10.66 -12.13
N MET A 118 -6.29 -11.99 -12.23
CA MET A 118 -6.24 -12.87 -11.08
C MET A 118 -4.98 -13.72 -11.14
N MET A 119 -4.22 -13.72 -10.05
CA MET A 119 -3.00 -14.51 -9.95
C MET A 119 -3.36 -15.97 -9.67
N LYS A 120 -2.77 -16.90 -10.42
CA LYS A 120 -2.84 -18.33 -10.12
C LYS A 120 -1.79 -18.66 -9.07
N ARG A 121 -2.20 -19.31 -7.97
CA ARG A 121 -1.25 -19.87 -7.01
C ARG A 121 -0.36 -20.90 -7.71
N THR A 122 0.94 -20.71 -7.62
CA THR A 122 1.94 -21.68 -8.07
C THR A 122 2.62 -22.29 -6.84
N GLU A 123 2.96 -23.56 -6.92
CA GLU A 123 3.85 -24.17 -5.92
C GLU A 123 5.26 -23.59 -6.10
N ALA A 124 6.00 -23.44 -5.00
CA ALA A 124 7.40 -23.06 -5.06
C ALA A 124 8.18 -24.16 -5.80
N LYS A 125 9.04 -23.75 -6.74
CA LYS A 125 9.99 -24.67 -7.38
C LYS A 125 11.13 -25.00 -6.43
#